data_AF-A0A2E4QV19-F1
#
_entry.id   AF-A0A2E4QV19-F1
#
_cell.length_a   1.000
_cell.length_b   1.000
_cell.length_c   1.000
_cell.angle_alpha   90.00
_cell.angle_beta   90.00
_cell.angle_gamma   90.00
#
_symmetry.space_group_name_H-M   'P 1'
#
loop_
_entity.id
_entity.type
_entity.pdbx_description
1 polymer ?
#
loop_
_entity_poly.entity_id
_entity_poly.type
_entity_poly.pdbx_seq_one_letter_code
_entity_poly.pdbx_strand_id
1 'polypeptide(L)'
;MLPQIGMSEMLLLGMLALVVLGPRDLSLMMRRAGRWTGKLRAMAWEFRQSFEEIGRQAELDELRKEVENLKKSTGLDDVRKDIENADAQIARDAGAADMRARANAENKVKSGSQQAAPNKDAAE
;
A
#
# COMPACT_ATOMS: atom_id res chain seq x y z
N MET A 1 2.18 -7.72 -4.37
CA MET A 1 3.21 -6.76 -3.90
C MET A 1 3.07 -5.49 -4.72
N LEU A 2 2.55 -4.41 -4.12
CA LEU A 2 2.54 -3.10 -4.77
C LEU A 2 3.95 -2.50 -4.64
N PRO A 3 4.53 -1.95 -5.72
CA PRO A 3 5.85 -1.35 -5.65
C PRO A 3 5.81 -0.16 -4.68
N GLN A 4 6.75 -0.13 -3.74
CA GLN A 4 6.93 1.01 -2.86
C GLN A 4 7.34 2.21 -3.72
N ILE A 5 6.79 3.40 -3.45
CA ILE A 5 7.13 4.61 -4.19
C ILE A 5 8.54 5.05 -3.79
N GLY A 6 9.54 4.38 -4.37
CA GLY A 6 10.94 4.72 -4.25
C GLY A 6 11.40 5.64 -5.38
N MET A 7 12.61 6.19 -5.24
CA MET A 7 13.23 7.02 -6.28
C MET A 7 13.43 6.25 -7.59
N SER A 8 13.71 4.95 -7.50
CA SER A 8 13.83 4.02 -8.64
C SER A 8 12.52 3.89 -9.42
N GLU A 9 11.40 3.74 -8.73
CA GLU A 9 10.07 3.57 -9.31
C GLU A 9 9.57 4.88 -9.94
N MET A 10 9.86 6.02 -9.30
CA MET A 10 9.62 7.35 -9.88
C MET A 10 10.37 7.55 -11.20
N LEU A 11 11.64 7.12 -11.27
CA LEU A 11 12.42 7.17 -12.51
C LEU A 11 11.85 6.26 -13.60
N LEU A 12 11.44 5.04 -13.25
CA LEU A 12 10.83 4.10 -14.19
C LEU A 12 9.51 4.65 -14.76
N LEU A 13 8.63 5.18 -13.90
CA LEU A 13 7.39 5.83 -14.31
C LEU A 13 7.65 7.08 -15.16
N GLY A 14 8.65 7.88 -14.80
CA GLY A 14 9.08 9.03 -15.60
C GLY A 14 9.52 8.60 -17.00
N MET A 15 10.35 7.56 -17.10
CA MET A 15 10.80 7.02 -18.38
C MET A 15 9.64 6.46 -19.21
N LEU A 16 8.73 5.70 -18.60
CA LEU A 16 7.55 5.18 -19.28
C LEU A 16 6.66 6.33 -19.79
N ALA A 17 6.46 7.36 -18.98
CA ALA A 17 5.70 8.54 -19.37
C ALA A 17 6.36 9.27 -20.56
N LEU A 18 7.69 9.37 -20.60
CA LEU A 18 8.41 9.94 -21.74
C LEU A 18 8.25 9.12 -23.02
N VAL A 19 8.16 7.80 -22.94
CA VAL A 19 7.98 6.92 -24.12
C VAL A 19 6.54 6.97 -24.63
N VAL A 20 5.56 6.88 -23.73
CA VAL A 20 4.14 6.78 -24.10
C VAL A 20 3.58 8.14 -24.52
N LEU A 21 3.84 9.20 -23.74
CA LEU A 21 3.34 10.54 -24.04
C LEU A 21 4.31 11.31 -24.93
N GLY A 22 5.60 10.98 -24.89
CA GLY A 22 6.64 11.76 -25.56
C GLY A 22 7.24 12.84 -24.65
N PRO A 23 8.55 13.15 -24.79
CA PRO A 23 9.24 14.11 -23.92
C PRO A 23 8.70 15.54 -24.02
N ARG A 24 8.19 15.92 -25.19
CA ARG A 24 7.59 17.25 -25.40
C ARG A 24 6.22 17.37 -24.72
N ASP A 25 5.40 16.32 -24.78
CA ASP A 25 4.04 16.38 -24.25
C ASP A 25 4.02 16.30 -22.73
N LEU A 26 4.92 15.51 -22.11
CA LEU A 26 5.08 15.51 -20.66
C LEU A 26 5.42 16.91 -20.13
N SER A 27 6.36 17.60 -20.79
CA SER A 27 6.76 18.96 -20.41
C SER A 27 5.60 19.97 -20.58
N LEU A 28 4.81 19.81 -21.63
CA LEU A 28 3.66 20.68 -21.92
C LEU A 28 2.51 20.42 -20.93
N MET A 29 2.29 19.17 -20.55
CA MET A 29 1.31 18.77 -19.54
C MET A 29 1.70 19.24 -18.14
N MET A 30 2.98 19.16 -17.76
CA MET A 30 3.45 19.75 -16.50
C MET A 30 3.21 21.26 -16.43
N ARG A 31 3.40 21.97 -17.54
CA ARG A 31 3.06 23.40 -17.63
C ARG A 31 1.56 23.66 -17.46
N ARG A 32 0.71 22.82 -18.06
CA ARG A 32 -0.76 22.93 -17.91
C ARG A 32 -1.19 22.61 -16.47
N ALA A 33 -0.70 21.51 -15.92
CA ALA A 33 -0.93 21.09 -14.54
C ALA A 33 -0.46 22.17 -13.56
N GLY A 34 0.74 22.73 -13.74
CA GLY A 34 1.26 23.81 -12.91
C GLY A 34 0.39 25.06 -12.92
N ARG A 35 -0.18 25.44 -14.07
CA ARG A 35 -1.15 26.55 -14.14
C ARG A 35 -2.46 26.24 -13.42
N TRP A 36 -2.95 24.99 -13.51
CA TRP A 36 -4.14 24.55 -12.78
C TRP A 36 -3.90 24.54 -11.28
N THR A 37 -2.80 23.94 -10.82
CA THR A 37 -2.40 23.96 -9.41
C THR A 37 -2.16 25.39 -8.92
N GLY A 38 -1.60 26.27 -9.75
CA GLY A 38 -1.42 27.69 -9.43
C GLY A 38 -2.74 28.42 -9.21
N LYS A 39 -3.74 28.19 -10.07
CA LYS A 39 -5.10 28.72 -9.89
C LYS A 39 -5.76 28.17 -8.63
N LEU A 40 -5.63 26.87 -8.39
CA LEU A 40 -6.20 26.22 -7.20
C LEU A 40 -5.54 26.73 -5.91
N ARG A 41 -4.22 26.98 -5.95
CA ARG A 41 -3.50 27.64 -4.87
C ARG A 41 -3.99 29.07 -4.67
N ALA A 42 -4.15 29.86 -5.73
CA ALA A 42 -4.66 31.23 -5.64
C ALA A 42 -6.08 31.29 -5.04
N MET A 43 -6.97 30.40 -5.48
CA MET A 43 -8.30 30.26 -4.87
C MET A 43 -8.18 29.87 -3.39
N ALA A 44 -7.30 28.93 -3.02
CA ALA A 44 -7.08 28.56 -1.61
C ALA A 44 -6.58 29.74 -0.74
N TRP A 45 -5.81 30.67 -1.32
CA TRP A 45 -5.42 31.91 -0.64
C TRP A 45 -6.62 32.83 -0.41
N GLU A 46 -7.49 33.00 -1.40
CA GLU A 46 -8.74 33.76 -1.27
C GLU A 46 -9.69 33.11 -0.25
N PHE A 47 -9.81 31.77 -0.24
CA PHE A 47 -10.55 31.02 0.78
C PHE A 47 -9.99 31.30 2.16
N ARG A 48 -8.67 31.22 2.35
CA ARG A 48 -8.05 31.49 3.65
C ARG A 48 -8.37 32.90 4.15
N GLN A 49 -8.26 33.92 3.29
CA GLN A 49 -8.62 35.28 3.66
C GLN A 49 -10.12 35.42 3.96
N SER A 50 -10.98 34.74 3.20
CA SER A 50 -12.43 34.71 3.45
C SER A 50 -12.79 33.96 4.74
N PHE A 51 -12.07 32.88 5.08
CA PHE A 51 -12.23 32.13 6.33
C PHE A 51 -11.75 32.93 7.54
N GLU A 52 -10.71 33.75 7.38
CA GLU A 52 -10.23 34.67 8.43
C GLU A 52 -11.25 35.81 8.67
N GLU A 53 -11.95 36.29 7.63
CA GLU A 53 -13.04 37.28 7.71
C GLU A 53 -14.36 36.68 8.27
N ILE A 54 -14.70 35.45 7.90
CA ILE A 54 -15.85 34.67 8.42
C ILE A 54 -15.48 33.97 9.76
N GLY A 55 -14.37 34.38 10.36
CA GLY A 55 -13.87 33.83 11.61
C GLY A 55 -14.76 34.15 12.81
N ARG A 56 -15.85 33.40 13.01
CA ARG A 56 -16.34 33.06 14.36
C ARG A 56 -17.19 31.79 14.41
N GLN A 57 -16.53 30.66 14.70
CA GLN A 57 -17.05 29.44 15.34
C GLN A 57 -18.19 28.64 14.66
N ALA A 58 -18.99 29.23 13.76
CA ALA A 58 -20.21 28.57 13.27
C ALA A 58 -19.99 27.65 12.05
N GLU A 59 -19.03 27.94 11.17
CA GLU A 59 -18.86 27.16 9.91
C GLU A 59 -17.69 26.15 9.95
N LEU A 60 -16.66 26.39 10.76
CA LEU A 60 -15.52 25.46 10.89
C LEU A 60 -15.92 24.14 11.56
N ASP A 61 -16.84 24.17 12.52
CA ASP A 61 -17.35 22.97 13.19
C ASP A 61 -18.29 22.17 12.27
N GLU A 62 -19.09 22.84 11.44
CA GLU A 62 -19.94 22.23 10.43
C GLU A 62 -19.09 21.51 9.37
N LEU A 63 -18.07 22.19 8.82
CA LEU A 63 -17.14 21.62 7.84
C LEU A 63 -16.32 20.46 8.42
N ARG A 64 -15.89 20.55 9.70
CA ARG A 64 -15.19 19.45 10.37
C ARG A 64 -16.06 18.22 10.52
N LYS A 65 -17.34 18.41 10.87
CA LYS A 65 -18.33 17.34 11.01
C LYS A 65 -18.69 16.71 9.66
N GLU A 66 -18.79 17.52 8.61
CA GLU A 66 -19.05 17.04 7.25
C GLU A 66 -17.85 16.28 6.69
N VAL A 67 -16.61 16.76 6.87
CA VAL A 67 -15.39 16.02 6.52
C VAL A 67 -15.29 14.71 7.31
N GLU A 68 -15.66 14.68 8.58
CA GLU A 68 -15.67 13.46 9.38
C GLU A 68 -16.73 12.46 8.91
N ASN A 69 -17.92 12.93 8.52
CA ASN A 69 -18.96 12.10 7.92
C ASN A 69 -18.57 11.59 6.52
N LEU A 70 -17.89 12.41 5.72
CA LEU A 70 -17.33 11.99 4.43
C LEU A 70 -16.24 10.94 4.64
N LYS A 71 -15.34 11.13 5.61
CA LYS A 71 -14.30 10.15 5.94
C LYS A 71 -14.90 8.81 6.40
N LYS A 72 -15.97 8.85 7.20
CA LYS A 72 -16.72 7.66 7.63
C LYS A 72 -17.46 6.99 6.48
N SER A 73 -18.10 7.76 5.60
CA SER A 73 -18.89 7.23 4.47
C SER A 73 -18.06 6.78 3.27
N THR A 74 -16.85 7.32 3.07
CA THR A 74 -15.92 6.89 2.01
C THR A 74 -15.30 5.52 2.32
N GLY A 75 -15.63 4.90 3.46
CA GLY A 75 -15.18 3.56 3.81
C GLY A 75 -13.67 3.45 4.00
N LEU A 76 -12.94 4.57 4.10
CA LEU A 76 -11.48 4.56 4.29
C LEU A 76 -11.09 3.87 5.60
N ASP A 77 -11.92 3.99 6.63
CA ASP A 77 -11.70 3.31 7.91
C ASP A 77 -12.03 1.81 7.83
N ASP A 78 -12.97 1.41 6.98
CA ASP A 78 -13.30 -0.01 6.73
C ASP A 78 -12.23 -0.67 5.86
N VAL A 79 -11.80 -0.01 4.78
CA VAL A 79 -10.67 -0.45 3.94
C VAL A 79 -9.38 -0.57 4.76
N ARG A 80 -9.13 0.36 5.70
CA ARG A 80 -7.96 0.30 6.57
C ARG A 80 -8.03 -0.90 7.52
N LYS A 81 -9.19 -1.22 8.09
CA LYS A 81 -9.40 -2.41 8.93
C LYS A 81 -9.27 -3.71 8.12
N ASP A 82 -9.81 -3.74 6.91
CA ASP A 82 -9.72 -4.91 6.04
C ASP A 82 -8.28 -5.20 5.62
N ILE A 83 -7.49 -4.15 5.33
CA ILE A 83 -6.05 -4.27 5.05
C ILE A 83 -5.29 -4.76 6.30
N GLU A 84 -5.56 -4.21 7.47
CA GLU A 84 -4.91 -4.62 8.72
C GLU A 84 -5.21 -6.09 9.08
N ASN A 85 -6.46 -6.53 8.87
CA ASN A 85 -6.87 -7.92 9.07
C ASN A 85 -6.26 -8.88 8.03
N ALA A 86 -6.10 -8.42 6.79
CA ALA A 86 -5.45 -9.20 5.74
C ALA A 86 -3.95 -9.36 6.01
N ASP A 87 -3.25 -8.30 6.42
CA ASP A 87 -1.84 -8.35 6.79
C ASP A 87 -1.62 -9.28 7.99
N ALA A 88 -2.49 -9.21 9.01
CA ALA A 88 -2.42 -10.09 10.17
C ALA A 88 -2.65 -11.57 9.82
N GLN A 89 -3.54 -11.87 8.86
CA GLN A 89 -3.77 -13.23 8.36
C GLN A 89 -2.59 -13.74 7.55
N ILE A 90 -2.05 -12.91 6.64
CA ILE A 90 -0.87 -13.25 5.83
C ILE A 90 0.34 -13.52 6.72
N ALA A 91 0.56 -12.71 7.76
CA ALA A 91 1.66 -12.92 8.70
C ALA A 91 1.53 -14.23 9.49
N ARG A 92 0.30 -14.59 9.91
CA ARG A 92 0.03 -15.86 10.60
C ARG A 92 0.19 -17.06 9.69
N ASP A 93 -0.31 -16.98 8.46
CA ASP A 93 -0.24 -18.07 7.50
C ASP A 93 1.20 -18.28 7.00
N ALA A 94 1.95 -17.20 6.79
CA ALA A 94 3.38 -17.27 6.49
C ALA A 94 4.18 -17.88 7.65
N GLY A 95 3.89 -17.48 8.89
CA GLY A 95 4.52 -18.06 10.09
C GLY A 95 4.14 -19.53 10.30
N ALA A 96 2.88 -19.90 10.05
CA ALA A 96 2.41 -21.28 10.12
C ALA A 96 2.99 -22.16 9.01
N ALA A 97 3.16 -21.61 7.80
CA ALA A 97 3.81 -22.28 6.69
C ALA A 97 5.31 -22.51 6.96
N ASP A 98 6.02 -21.53 7.51
CA ASP A 98 7.43 -21.68 7.91
C ASP A 98 7.57 -22.71 9.05
N MET A 99 6.70 -22.68 10.06
CA MET A 99 6.70 -23.70 11.13
C MET A 99 6.39 -25.11 10.61
N ARG A 100 5.44 -25.25 9.68
CA ARG A 100 5.13 -26.55 9.04
C ARG A 100 6.28 -27.04 8.17
N ALA A 101 6.95 -26.13 7.44
CA ALA A 101 8.12 -26.45 6.64
C ALA A 101 9.29 -26.93 7.51
N ARG A 102 9.55 -26.25 8.63
CA ARG A 102 10.59 -26.64 9.61
C ARG A 102 10.27 -27.95 10.32
N ALA A 103 9.02 -28.15 10.74
CA ALA A 103 8.58 -29.40 11.37
C ALA A 103 8.71 -30.61 10.41
N ASN A 104 8.39 -30.41 9.13
CA ASN A 104 8.54 -31.47 8.12
C ASN A 104 10.01 -31.71 7.74
N ALA A 105 10.84 -30.66 7.73
CA ALA A 105 12.29 -30.79 7.55
C ALA A 105 12.93 -31.56 8.72
N GLU A 106 12.55 -31.26 9.96
CA GLU A 106 13.04 -31.96 11.15
C GLU A 106 12.61 -33.44 11.18
N ASN A 107 11.37 -33.73 10.74
CA ASN A 107 10.88 -35.10 10.65
C ASN A 107 11.59 -35.92 9.54
N LYS A 108 11.89 -35.29 8.39
CA LYS A 108 12.70 -35.92 7.33
C LYS A 108 14.14 -36.22 7.77
N VAL A 109 14.75 -35.36 8.59
CA VAL A 109 16.09 -35.57 9.14
C VAL A 109 16.13 -36.74 10.13
N LYS A 110 15.07 -36.92 10.94
CA LYS A 110 14.96 -38.07 11.87
C LYS A 110 14.61 -39.38 11.19
N SER A 111 13.84 -39.35 10.09
CA SER A 111 13.47 -40.55 9.35
C SER A 111 14.58 -41.09 8.43
N GLY A 112 15.53 -40.24 8.00
CA GLY A 112 16.67 -40.64 7.17
C GLY A 112 17.78 -41.41 7.90
N SER A 113 17.81 -41.40 9.23
CA SER A 113 18.84 -42.10 10.03
C SER A 113 18.46 -43.52 10.46
N GLN A 114 17.26 -44.01 10.12
CA GLN A 114 16.79 -45.36 10.51
C GLN A 114 16.77 -46.40 9.38
N GLN A 115 17.18 -46.06 8.16
CA GLN A 115 17.16 -46.98 7.02
C GLN A 115 18.57 -47.21 6.45
N ALA A 116 19.50 -47.63 7.31
CA ALA A 116 20.81 -48.16 6.89
C ALA A 116 21.19 -49.37 7.75
N ALA A 117 20.38 -50.43 7.67
CA ALA A 117 20.81 -51.80 8.01
C ALA A 117 19.87 -52.80 7.30
N PRO A 118 20.30 -53.50 6.23
CA PRO A 118 19.54 -54.61 5.69
C PRO A 118 19.79 -55.82 6.60
N ASN A 119 18.79 -56.19 7.40
CA ASN A 119 18.86 -57.41 8.18
C ASN A 119 18.55 -58.63 7.31
N LYS A 120 19.33 -59.67 7.56
CA LYS A 120 19.36 -60.93 6.85
C LYS A 120 18.12 -61.78 7.17
N ASP A 121 17.91 -62.78 6.30
CA ASP A 121 17.16 -64.02 6.53
C ASP A 121 15.63 -64.00 6.33
N ALA A 122 15.21 -64.54 5.18
CA ALA A 122 14.06 -65.44 4.98
C ALA A 122 14.12 -65.91 3.50
N ALA A 123 14.69 -67.08 3.22
CA ALA A 123 13.98 -68.36 3.16
C ALA A 123 13.11 -68.49 1.90
N GLU A 124 13.71 -69.01 0.82
CA GLU A 124 13.19 -70.14 0.03
C GLU A 124 14.34 -70.85 -0.68
#